data_AF-A0A927PDN7-F1
#
_entry.id   AF-A0A927PDN7-F1
#
_cell.length_a   1.000
_cell.length_b   1.000
_cell.length_c   1.000
_cell.angle_alpha   90.00
_cell.angle_beta   90.00
_cell.angle_gamma   90.00
#
_symmetry.space_group_name_H-M   'P 1'
#
loop_
_entity.id
_entity.type
_entity.pdbx_description
1 polymer ?
#
loop_
_entity_poly.entity_id
_entity_poly.type
_entity_poly.pdbx_seq_one_letter_code
_entity_poly.pdbx_strand_id
1 'polypeptide(L)'
;MEERITIYQTLDKLHLLLGSAKVIPMTGNKVLVSREEIGALLQQLEDAIAPEIKAAKKLLEKEEAILQESRNQATHMVNSANADAAQIRQDADHYNRELRAAADQEIARAKKQAEDMVSKASQQAAQTENEAQAQRSAILADAQNRASAIIAEAQRNADVLVSDSEITRRAQYEAEKLYEQTQQDCQQYSAQVHMNVTRMLEEVDNAMENQVNQLRALRQQLSAQ
;
A
#
# COMPACT_ATOMS: atom_id res chain seq x y z
N MET A 1 2.44 64.26 70.16
CA MET A 1 3.19 63.80 71.36
C MET A 1 2.97 64.78 72.51
N GLU A 2 2.88 66.09 72.24
CA GLU A 2 2.58 67.14 73.22
C GLU A 2 1.21 66.99 73.91
N GLU A 3 0.12 66.66 73.19
CA GLU A 3 -1.23 66.55 73.80
C GLU A 3 -1.38 65.35 74.77
N ARG A 4 -0.82 64.17 74.46
CA ARG A 4 -0.84 63.01 75.37
C ARG A 4 -0.13 63.31 76.69
N ILE A 5 0.95 64.08 76.64
CA ILE A 5 1.68 64.53 77.83
C ILE A 5 0.77 65.43 78.66
N THR A 6 -0.06 66.27 78.04
CA THR A 6 -1.04 67.15 78.72
C THR A 6 -2.17 66.39 79.40
N ILE A 7 -2.70 65.29 78.82
CA ILE A 7 -3.75 64.46 79.45
C ILE A 7 -3.24 63.87 80.77
N TYR A 8 -2.10 63.16 80.73
CA TYR A 8 -1.54 62.53 81.93
C TYR A 8 -1.10 63.58 82.96
N GLN A 9 -0.51 64.70 82.53
CA GLN A 9 -0.18 65.80 83.43
C GLN A 9 -1.42 66.43 84.09
N THR A 10 -2.54 66.56 83.38
CA THR A 10 -3.79 67.11 83.93
C THR A 10 -4.43 66.12 84.90
N LEU A 11 -4.37 64.82 84.60
CA LEU A 11 -4.82 63.75 85.49
C LEU A 11 -3.97 63.66 86.76
N ASP A 12 -2.65 63.82 86.64
CA ASP A 12 -1.70 63.86 87.76
C ASP A 12 -1.95 65.07 88.65
N LYS A 13 -2.19 66.25 88.05
CA LYS A 13 -2.59 67.47 88.79
C LYS A 13 -3.91 67.27 89.53
N LEU A 14 -4.89 66.61 88.91
CA LEU A 14 -6.17 66.29 89.53
C LEU A 14 -6.00 65.30 90.70
N HIS A 15 -5.15 64.29 90.54
CA HIS A 15 -4.77 63.37 91.63
C HIS A 15 -4.07 64.09 92.78
N LEU A 16 -3.11 64.97 92.48
CA LEU A 16 -2.37 65.73 93.48
C LEU A 16 -3.27 66.71 94.24
N LEU A 17 -4.20 67.36 93.52
CA LEU A 17 -5.18 68.26 94.10
C LEU A 17 -6.16 67.52 95.01
N LEU A 18 -6.58 66.29 94.65
CA LEU A 18 -7.38 65.45 95.54
C LEU A 18 -6.58 64.91 96.74
N GLY A 19 -5.31 64.55 96.54
CA GLY A 19 -4.44 64.02 97.60
C GLY A 19 -3.96 65.06 98.62
N SER A 20 -3.93 66.34 98.23
CA SER A 20 -3.55 67.46 99.11
C SER A 20 -4.76 68.28 99.61
N ALA A 21 -5.98 67.89 99.23
CA ALA A 21 -7.20 68.59 99.62
C ALA A 21 -7.47 68.49 101.13
N LYS A 22 -8.03 69.56 101.71
CA LYS A 22 -8.29 69.65 103.14
C LYS A 22 -9.43 68.72 103.55
N VAL A 23 -9.14 67.72 104.40
CA VAL A 23 -10.14 66.79 104.93
C VAL A 23 -11.09 67.51 105.89
N ILE A 24 -12.38 67.24 105.78
CA ILE A 24 -13.40 67.83 106.65
C ILE A 24 -13.58 66.94 107.91
N PRO A 25 -13.29 67.43 109.13
CA PRO A 25 -13.36 66.62 110.36
C PRO A 25 -14.76 66.05 110.61
N MET A 26 -14.82 64.83 111.18
CA MET A 26 -16.07 64.12 111.53
C MET A 26 -17.02 63.77 110.38
N THR A 27 -16.65 63.98 109.12
CA THR A 27 -17.50 63.66 107.93
C THR A 27 -17.07 62.41 107.17
N GLY A 28 -16.10 61.65 107.70
CA GLY A 28 -15.43 60.54 107.03
C GLY A 28 -14.33 61.01 106.05
N ASN A 29 -14.05 60.23 105.00
CA ASN A 29 -13.04 60.53 103.96
C ASN A 29 -13.50 61.62 102.95
N LYS A 30 -14.12 62.71 103.41
CA LYS A 30 -14.53 63.82 102.53
C LYS A 30 -13.49 64.94 102.55
N VAL A 31 -13.18 65.45 101.37
CA VAL A 31 -12.21 66.53 101.16
C VAL A 31 -12.87 67.78 100.57
N LEU A 32 -12.42 68.95 101.01
CA LEU A 32 -12.85 70.25 100.49
C LEU A 32 -11.97 70.63 99.30
N VAL A 33 -12.60 70.92 98.17
CA VAL A 33 -11.90 71.27 96.94
C VAL A 33 -12.53 72.48 96.26
N SER A 34 -11.71 73.33 95.63
CA SER A 34 -12.19 74.44 94.83
C SER A 34 -12.92 73.94 93.59
N ARG A 35 -14.20 74.32 93.47
CA ARG A 35 -15.02 74.01 92.29
C ARG A 35 -14.44 74.63 91.01
N GLU A 36 -13.79 75.79 91.12
CA GLU A 36 -13.19 76.50 90.00
C GLU A 36 -11.95 75.77 89.48
N GLU A 37 -11.06 75.33 90.38
CA GLU A 37 -9.83 74.61 90.01
C GLU A 37 -10.12 73.20 89.46
N ILE A 38 -11.03 72.44 90.09
CA ILE A 38 -11.50 71.16 89.54
C ILE A 38 -12.16 71.38 88.17
N GLY A 39 -13.02 72.38 88.05
CA GLY A 39 -13.71 72.70 86.80
C GLY A 39 -12.73 72.99 85.67
N ALA A 40 -11.70 73.81 85.94
CA ALA A 40 -10.66 74.13 84.97
C ALA A 40 -9.83 72.90 84.56
N LEU A 41 -9.44 72.03 85.50
CA LEU A 41 -8.72 70.79 85.19
C LEU A 41 -9.58 69.79 84.41
N LEU A 42 -10.87 69.67 84.74
CA LEU A 42 -11.80 68.82 83.99
C LEU A 42 -12.04 69.34 82.57
N GLN A 43 -12.19 70.66 82.41
CA GLN A 43 -12.32 71.27 81.08
C GLN A 43 -11.05 71.07 80.26
N GLN A 44 -9.88 71.28 80.85
CA GLN A 44 -8.60 71.05 80.17
C GLN A 44 -8.43 69.57 79.78
N LEU A 45 -8.89 68.64 80.62
CA LEU A 45 -8.89 67.21 80.31
C LEU A 45 -9.88 66.86 79.18
N GLU A 46 -11.07 67.48 79.17
CA GLU A 46 -12.06 67.31 78.12
C GLU A 46 -11.55 67.85 76.78
N ASP A 47 -11.01 69.07 76.78
CA ASP A 47 -10.41 69.72 75.61
C ASP A 47 -9.24 68.91 75.05
N ALA A 48 -8.51 68.22 75.91
CA ALA A 48 -7.37 67.36 75.55
C ALA A 48 -7.73 65.88 75.34
N ILE A 49 -8.99 65.44 75.46
CA ILE A 49 -9.40 64.04 75.15
C ILE A 49 -10.32 64.00 73.92
N ALA A 50 -11.14 65.04 73.74
CA ALA A 50 -12.04 65.14 72.60
C ALA A 50 -11.35 65.04 71.22
N PRO A 51 -10.21 65.73 70.94
CA PRO A 51 -9.55 65.63 69.64
C PRO A 51 -8.95 64.25 69.39
N GLU A 52 -8.46 63.55 70.41
CA GLU A 52 -7.89 62.19 70.34
C GLU A 52 -8.97 61.17 70.01
N ILE A 53 -10.13 61.24 70.67
CA ILE A 53 -11.27 60.37 70.35
C ILE A 53 -11.72 60.63 68.91
N LYS A 54 -11.77 61.90 68.47
CA LYS A 54 -12.13 62.26 67.09
C LYS A 54 -11.10 61.74 66.08
N ALA A 55 -9.81 61.85 66.39
CA ALA A 55 -8.73 61.33 65.56
C ALA A 55 -8.76 59.80 65.47
N ALA A 56 -8.99 59.11 66.58
CA ALA A 56 -9.11 57.66 66.64
C ALA A 56 -10.33 57.16 65.83
N LYS A 57 -11.50 57.80 65.96
CA LYS A 57 -12.68 57.50 65.14
C LYS A 57 -12.39 57.67 63.64
N LYS A 58 -11.75 58.77 63.25
CA LYS A 58 -11.36 59.02 61.86
C LYS A 58 -10.34 57.99 61.33
N LEU A 59 -9.46 57.48 62.19
CA LEU A 59 -8.53 56.41 61.83
C LEU A 59 -9.27 55.09 61.60
N LEU A 60 -10.19 54.72 62.50
CA LEU A 60 -11.03 53.53 62.35
C LEU A 60 -11.86 53.59 61.07
N GLU A 61 -12.48 54.74 60.77
CA GLU A 61 -13.22 54.96 59.51
C GLU A 61 -12.32 54.77 58.28
N LYS A 62 -11.08 55.28 58.32
CA LYS A 62 -10.10 55.09 57.24
C LYS A 62 -9.67 53.64 57.10
N GLU A 63 -9.41 52.95 58.20
CA GLU A 63 -9.04 51.52 58.20
C GLU A 63 -10.18 50.67 57.64
N GLU A 64 -11.41 50.93 58.06
CA GLU A 64 -12.60 50.24 57.54
C GLU A 64 -12.77 50.50 56.03
N ALA A 65 -12.57 51.73 55.58
CA ALA A 65 -12.59 52.06 54.16
C ALA A 65 -11.49 51.33 53.37
N ILE A 66 -10.26 51.26 53.89
CA ILE A 66 -9.14 50.54 53.26
C ILE A 66 -9.43 49.04 53.20
N LEU A 67 -9.94 48.45 54.28
CA LEU A 67 -10.31 47.04 54.33
C LEU A 67 -11.41 46.71 53.33
N GLN A 68 -12.43 47.57 53.23
CA GLN A 68 -13.52 47.36 52.28
C GLN A 68 -13.04 47.46 50.83
N GLU A 69 -12.20 48.46 50.53
CA GLU A 69 -11.60 48.60 49.19
C GLU A 69 -10.73 47.38 48.84
N SER A 70 -9.91 46.93 49.79
CA SER A 70 -9.04 45.76 49.60
C SER A 70 -9.85 44.48 49.36
N ARG A 71 -10.97 44.31 50.06
CA ARG A 71 -11.92 43.22 49.83
C ARG A 71 -12.54 43.30 48.43
N ASN A 72 -12.99 44.48 48.02
CA ASN A 72 -13.55 44.69 46.69
C ASN A 72 -12.52 44.35 45.59
N GLN A 73 -11.28 44.81 45.74
CA GLN A 73 -10.19 44.51 44.82
C GLN A 73 -9.85 43.02 44.78
N ALA A 74 -9.79 42.35 45.93
CA ALA A 74 -9.56 40.91 45.99
C ALA A 74 -10.68 40.12 45.32
N THR A 75 -11.94 40.47 45.58
CA THR A 75 -13.10 39.85 44.92
C THR A 75 -13.08 40.09 43.41
N HIS A 76 -12.75 41.31 42.97
CA HIS A 76 -12.61 41.62 41.56
C HIS A 76 -11.50 40.79 40.90
N MET A 77 -10.34 40.68 41.54
CA MET A 77 -9.21 39.89 41.06
C MET A 77 -9.56 38.40 40.94
N VAL A 78 -10.21 37.82 41.96
CA VAL A 78 -10.65 36.42 41.93
C VAL A 78 -11.69 36.19 40.83
N ASN A 79 -12.65 37.10 40.67
CA ASN A 79 -13.66 36.99 39.62
C ASN A 79 -13.05 37.10 38.22
N SER A 80 -12.11 38.03 38.02
CA SER A 80 -11.36 38.17 36.75
C SER A 80 -10.55 36.91 36.46
N ALA A 81 -9.76 36.43 37.42
CA ALA A 81 -8.95 35.23 37.26
C ALA A 81 -9.82 33.98 36.97
N ASN A 82 -11.00 33.88 37.60
CA ASN A 82 -11.94 32.80 37.33
C ASN A 82 -12.55 32.89 35.93
N ALA A 83 -12.86 34.11 35.46
CA ALA A 83 -13.35 34.35 34.10
C ALA A 83 -12.28 34.00 33.06
N ASP A 84 -11.04 34.46 33.26
CA ASP A 84 -9.90 34.17 32.39
C ASP A 84 -9.64 32.65 32.34
N ALA A 85 -9.65 31.99 33.50
CA ALA A 85 -9.46 30.54 33.57
C ALA A 85 -10.61 29.77 32.89
N ALA A 86 -11.85 30.26 32.97
CA ALA A 86 -12.98 29.67 32.26
C ALA A 86 -12.84 29.83 30.74
N GLN A 87 -12.42 31.01 30.28
CA GLN A 87 -12.17 31.27 28.87
C GLN A 87 -11.04 30.40 28.32
N ILE A 88 -9.89 30.31 29.02
CA ILE A 88 -8.77 29.45 28.61
C ILE A 88 -9.21 27.99 28.49
N ARG A 89 -10.03 27.49 29.43
CA ARG A 89 -10.57 26.12 29.34
C ARG A 89 -11.48 25.96 28.12
N GLN A 90 -12.35 26.93 27.86
CA GLN A 90 -13.24 26.90 26.70
C GLN A 90 -12.45 26.91 25.38
N ASP A 91 -11.45 27.78 25.27
CA ASP A 91 -10.58 27.89 24.09
C ASP A 91 -9.77 26.61 23.89
N ALA A 92 -9.23 26.04 24.98
CA ALA A 92 -8.54 24.76 24.95
C ALA A 92 -9.46 23.61 24.52
N ASP A 93 -10.70 23.56 25.02
CA ASP A 93 -11.69 22.55 24.61
C ASP A 93 -12.07 22.71 23.14
N HIS A 94 -12.27 23.95 22.68
CA HIS A 94 -12.55 24.25 21.27
C HIS A 94 -11.40 23.76 20.38
N TYR A 95 -10.18 24.18 20.69
CA TYR A 95 -8.98 23.79 19.96
C TYR A 95 -8.78 22.26 19.95
N ASN A 96 -8.98 21.59 21.09
CA ASN A 96 -8.88 20.13 21.17
C ASN A 96 -9.94 19.42 20.33
N ARG A 97 -11.18 19.93 20.28
CA ARG A 97 -12.24 19.35 19.44
C ARG A 97 -11.91 19.50 17.97
N GLU A 98 -11.44 20.67 17.57
CA GLU A 98 -11.02 20.94 16.19
C GLU A 98 -9.85 20.04 15.77
N LEU A 99 -8.83 19.93 16.64
CA LEU A 99 -7.68 19.06 16.41
C LEU A 99 -8.09 17.59 16.28
N ARG A 100 -9.00 17.11 17.13
CA ARG A 100 -9.54 15.74 17.04
C ARG A 100 -10.33 15.54 15.75
N ALA A 101 -11.19 16.47 15.37
CA ALA A 101 -11.95 16.38 14.13
C ALA A 101 -11.03 16.37 12.89
N ALA A 102 -9.98 17.19 12.89
CA ALA A 102 -8.98 17.20 11.84
C ALA A 102 -8.20 15.86 11.80
N ALA A 103 -7.79 15.34 12.95
CA ALA A 103 -7.12 14.04 13.04
C ALA A 103 -8.01 12.89 12.54
N ASP A 104 -9.29 12.87 12.93
CA ASP A 104 -10.26 11.88 12.48
C ASP A 104 -10.48 11.96 10.95
N GLN A 105 -10.53 13.18 10.41
CA GLN A 105 -10.63 13.40 8.96
C GLN A 105 -9.40 12.88 8.21
N GLU A 106 -8.19 13.13 8.73
CA GLU A 106 -6.95 12.63 8.13
C GLU A 106 -6.88 11.10 8.18
N ILE A 107 -7.25 10.48 9.30
CA ILE A 107 -7.34 9.02 9.42
C ILE A 107 -8.36 8.47 8.42
N ALA A 108 -9.53 9.10 8.28
CA ALA A 108 -10.55 8.67 7.33
C ALA A 108 -10.07 8.80 5.87
N ARG A 109 -9.37 9.89 5.52
CA ARG A 109 -8.76 10.09 4.19
C ARG A 109 -7.70 9.05 3.92
N ALA A 110 -6.78 8.81 4.86
CA ALA A 110 -5.73 7.81 4.72
C ALA A 110 -6.32 6.40 4.55
N LYS A 111 -7.35 6.05 5.33
CA LYS A 111 -8.05 4.77 5.20
C LYS A 111 -8.70 4.61 3.83
N LYS A 112 -9.42 5.64 3.36
CA LYS A 112 -10.04 5.63 2.03
C LYS A 112 -9.01 5.49 0.91
N GLN A 113 -7.91 6.23 0.99
CA GLN A 113 -6.82 6.13 0.02
C GLN A 113 -6.20 4.73 -0.01
N ALA A 114 -6.03 4.09 1.16
CA ALA A 114 -5.54 2.72 1.23
C ALA A 114 -6.53 1.73 0.60
N GLU A 115 -7.83 1.86 0.87
CA GLU A 115 -8.88 1.04 0.26
C GLU A 115 -8.91 1.22 -1.28
N ASP A 116 -8.85 2.46 -1.77
CA ASP A 116 -8.81 2.77 -3.20
C ASP A 116 -7.54 2.19 -3.87
N MET A 117 -6.39 2.27 -3.20
CA MET A 117 -5.13 1.71 -3.69
C MET A 117 -5.20 0.18 -3.80
N VAL A 118 -5.69 -0.49 -2.76
CA VAL A 118 -5.87 -1.95 -2.76
C VAL A 118 -6.84 -2.35 -3.85
N SER A 119 -7.98 -1.67 -3.97
CA SER A 119 -8.98 -1.94 -5.01
C SER A 119 -8.38 -1.82 -6.42
N LYS A 120 -7.67 -0.71 -6.69
CA LYS A 120 -7.01 -0.47 -7.98
C LYS A 120 -5.94 -1.52 -8.27
N ALA A 121 -5.11 -1.87 -7.28
CA ALA A 121 -4.09 -2.90 -7.43
C ALA A 121 -4.71 -4.27 -7.74
N SER A 122 -5.79 -4.65 -7.03
CA SER A 122 -6.52 -5.89 -7.29
C SER A 122 -7.15 -5.92 -8.68
N GLN A 123 -7.75 -4.81 -9.14
CA GLN A 123 -8.30 -4.71 -10.49
C GLN A 123 -7.22 -4.84 -11.56
N GLN A 124 -6.07 -4.17 -11.38
CA GLN A 124 -4.94 -4.26 -12.31
C GLN A 124 -4.34 -5.67 -12.34
N ALA A 125 -4.23 -6.33 -11.19
CA ALA A 125 -3.77 -7.71 -11.11
C ALA A 125 -4.73 -8.66 -11.86
N ALA A 126 -6.04 -8.56 -11.63
CA ALA A 126 -7.04 -9.35 -12.33
C ALA A 126 -7.05 -9.10 -13.84
N GLN A 127 -6.89 -7.84 -14.27
CA GLN A 127 -6.78 -7.52 -15.69
C GLN A 127 -5.53 -8.16 -16.32
N THR A 128 -4.37 -8.03 -15.66
CA THR A 128 -3.11 -8.62 -16.14
C THR A 128 -3.21 -10.15 -16.21
N GLU A 129 -3.86 -10.78 -15.23
CA GLU A 129 -4.08 -12.22 -15.22
C GLU A 129 -4.99 -12.66 -16.38
N ASN A 130 -6.08 -11.94 -16.62
CA ASN A 130 -6.97 -12.22 -17.75
C ASN A 130 -6.26 -12.06 -19.10
N GLU A 131 -5.46 -11.01 -19.26
CA GLU A 131 -4.66 -10.77 -20.47
C GLU A 131 -3.62 -11.88 -20.67
N ALA A 132 -2.89 -12.26 -19.62
CA ALA A 132 -1.91 -13.34 -19.67
C ALA A 132 -2.57 -14.70 -20.00
N GLN A 133 -3.73 -14.98 -19.41
CA GLN A 133 -4.49 -16.20 -19.69
C GLN A 133 -5.00 -16.22 -21.14
N ALA A 134 -5.50 -15.10 -21.65
CA ALA A 134 -5.93 -14.98 -23.04
C ALA A 134 -4.75 -15.18 -24.02
N GLN A 135 -3.61 -14.56 -23.76
CA GLN A 135 -2.39 -14.75 -24.54
C GLN A 135 -1.92 -16.21 -24.51
N ARG A 136 -1.91 -16.82 -23.32
CA ARG A 136 -1.56 -18.24 -23.17
C ARG A 136 -2.46 -19.15 -24.00
N SER A 137 -3.78 -18.94 -23.94
CA SER A 137 -4.73 -19.70 -24.74
C SER A 137 -4.54 -19.51 -26.24
N ALA A 138 -4.25 -18.28 -26.68
CA ALA A 138 -3.96 -17.98 -28.08
C ALA A 138 -2.69 -18.68 -28.57
N ILE A 139 -1.61 -18.64 -27.78
CA ILE A 139 -0.35 -19.33 -28.10
C ILE A 139 -0.57 -20.84 -28.17
N LEU A 140 -1.31 -21.41 -27.22
CA LEU A 140 -1.59 -22.85 -27.21
C LEU A 140 -2.41 -23.26 -28.44
N ALA A 141 -3.41 -22.48 -28.82
CA ALA A 141 -4.22 -22.73 -30.01
C ALA A 141 -3.39 -22.63 -31.30
N ASP A 142 -2.55 -21.59 -31.42
CA ASP A 142 -1.65 -21.45 -32.57
C ASP A 142 -0.65 -22.62 -32.66
N ALA A 143 -0.04 -23.00 -31.52
CA ALA A 143 0.87 -24.14 -31.46
C ALA A 143 0.18 -25.46 -31.84
N GLN A 144 -1.05 -25.69 -31.37
CA GLN A 144 -1.85 -26.86 -31.75
C GLN A 144 -2.15 -26.89 -33.25
N ASN A 145 -2.59 -25.77 -33.82
CA ASN A 145 -2.86 -25.65 -35.25
C ASN A 145 -1.63 -25.93 -36.09
N ARG A 146 -0.48 -25.37 -35.72
CA ARG A 146 0.80 -25.62 -36.41
C ARG A 146 1.23 -27.07 -36.31
N ALA A 147 1.12 -27.68 -35.12
CA ALA A 147 1.44 -29.09 -34.93
C ALA A 147 0.55 -29.99 -35.80
N SER A 148 -0.76 -29.75 -35.83
CA SER A 148 -1.70 -30.48 -36.69
C SER A 148 -1.38 -30.31 -38.18
N ALA A 149 -1.01 -29.10 -38.62
CA ALA A 149 -0.62 -28.85 -40.00
C ALA A 149 0.66 -29.60 -40.39
N ILE A 150 1.67 -29.61 -39.53
CA ILE A 150 2.93 -30.35 -39.74
C ILE A 150 2.66 -31.85 -39.83
N ILE A 151 1.83 -32.39 -38.93
CA ILE A 151 1.46 -33.82 -38.95
C ILE A 151 0.74 -34.16 -40.26
N ALA A 152 -0.23 -33.34 -40.68
CA ALA A 152 -0.98 -33.57 -41.91
C ALA A 152 -0.10 -33.45 -43.17
N GLU A 153 0.90 -32.57 -43.16
CA GLU A 153 1.90 -32.47 -44.24
C GLU A 153 2.83 -33.68 -44.25
N ALA A 154 3.35 -34.09 -43.09
CA ALA A 154 4.20 -35.27 -42.97
C ALA A 154 3.48 -36.55 -43.43
N GLN A 155 2.21 -36.72 -43.09
CA GLN A 155 1.38 -37.84 -43.54
C GLN A 155 1.21 -37.84 -45.06
N ARG A 156 0.87 -36.69 -45.67
CA ARG A 156 0.77 -36.58 -47.13
C ARG A 156 2.09 -36.92 -47.82
N ASN A 157 3.21 -36.43 -47.31
CA ASN A 157 4.52 -36.73 -47.87
C ASN A 157 4.89 -38.21 -47.72
N ALA A 158 4.55 -38.83 -46.58
CA ALA A 158 4.74 -40.26 -46.37
C ALA A 158 3.90 -41.09 -47.34
N ASP A 159 2.63 -40.73 -47.56
CA ASP A 159 1.74 -41.42 -48.51
C ASP A 159 2.28 -41.36 -49.95
N VAL A 160 2.79 -40.19 -50.37
CA VAL A 160 3.44 -40.02 -51.68
C VAL A 160 4.68 -40.90 -51.80
N LEU A 161 5.56 -40.90 -50.79
CA LEU A 161 6.78 -41.73 -50.82
C LEU A 161 6.46 -43.23 -50.87
N VAL A 162 5.42 -43.69 -50.15
CA VAL A 162 4.99 -45.09 -50.20
C VAL A 162 4.48 -45.43 -51.61
N SER A 163 3.65 -44.57 -52.20
CA SER A 163 3.16 -44.74 -53.57
C SER A 163 4.30 -44.81 -54.59
N ASP A 164 5.23 -43.86 -54.55
CA ASP A 164 6.39 -43.82 -55.46
C ASP A 164 7.28 -45.06 -55.30
N SER A 165 7.47 -45.53 -54.06
CA SER A 165 8.21 -46.76 -53.78
C SER A 165 7.51 -48.01 -54.32
N GLU A 166 6.17 -48.07 -54.23
CA GLU A 166 5.39 -49.18 -54.80
C GLU A 166 5.44 -49.19 -56.32
N ILE A 167 5.31 -48.03 -56.96
CA ILE A 167 5.41 -47.90 -58.42
C ILE A 167 6.80 -48.34 -58.87
N THR A 168 7.85 -47.86 -58.20
CA THR A 168 9.24 -48.22 -58.51
C THR A 168 9.46 -49.73 -58.35
N ARG A 169 8.98 -50.32 -57.26
CA ARG A 169 9.10 -51.76 -57.00
C ARG A 169 8.38 -52.60 -58.06
N ARG A 170 7.16 -52.19 -58.46
CA ARG A 170 6.40 -52.88 -59.53
C ARG A 170 7.09 -52.77 -60.87
N ALA A 171 7.57 -51.58 -61.24
CA ALA A 171 8.31 -51.36 -62.47
C ALA A 171 9.59 -52.20 -62.53
N GLN A 172 10.33 -52.30 -61.43
CA GLN A 172 11.52 -53.17 -61.33
C GLN A 172 11.16 -54.65 -61.49
N TYR A 173 10.09 -55.11 -60.84
CA TYR A 173 9.62 -56.49 -60.98
C TYR A 173 9.20 -56.83 -62.42
N GLU A 174 8.46 -55.94 -63.09
CA GLU A 174 8.05 -56.13 -64.48
C GLU A 174 9.25 -56.09 -65.44
N ALA A 175 10.21 -55.20 -65.21
CA ALA A 175 11.43 -55.11 -66.01
C ALA A 175 12.29 -56.38 -65.90
N GLU A 176 12.48 -56.92 -64.69
CA GLU A 176 13.22 -58.16 -64.46
C GLU A 176 12.55 -59.34 -65.17
N LYS A 177 11.22 -59.46 -65.01
CA LYS A 177 10.44 -60.50 -65.69
C LYS A 177 10.56 -60.41 -67.21
N LEU A 178 10.47 -59.21 -67.77
CA LEU A 178 10.63 -58.99 -69.21
C LEU A 178 12.04 -59.35 -69.67
N TYR A 179 13.06 -59.03 -68.88
CA TYR A 179 14.45 -59.36 -69.19
C TYR A 179 14.68 -60.88 -69.21
N GLU A 180 14.22 -61.59 -68.18
CA GLU A 180 14.29 -63.06 -68.12
C GLU A 180 13.58 -63.70 -69.32
N GLN A 181 12.36 -63.23 -69.64
CA GLN A 181 11.59 -63.72 -70.77
C GLN A 181 12.31 -63.47 -72.11
N THR A 182 12.82 -62.25 -72.32
CA THR A 182 13.57 -61.89 -73.53
C THR A 182 14.85 -62.71 -73.65
N GLN A 183 15.54 -62.99 -72.55
CA GLN A 183 16.74 -63.83 -72.54
C GLN A 183 16.39 -65.27 -72.95
N GLN A 184 15.31 -65.84 -72.40
CA GLN A 184 14.81 -67.16 -72.79
C GLN A 184 14.40 -67.20 -74.26
N ASP A 185 13.64 -66.21 -74.73
CA ASP A 185 13.20 -66.12 -76.12
C ASP A 185 14.38 -65.99 -77.08
N CYS A 186 15.39 -65.18 -76.76
CA CYS A 186 16.63 -65.05 -77.53
C CYS A 186 17.42 -66.37 -77.57
N GLN A 187 17.51 -67.10 -76.45
CA GLN A 187 18.15 -68.41 -76.40
C GLN A 187 17.39 -69.43 -77.27
N GLN A 188 16.06 -69.46 -77.17
CA GLN A 188 15.22 -70.33 -77.98
C GLN A 188 15.32 -70.00 -79.47
N TYR A 189 15.27 -68.71 -79.82
CA TYR A 189 15.38 -68.24 -81.20
C TYR A 189 16.77 -68.56 -81.77
N SER A 190 17.84 -68.31 -81.01
CA SER A 190 19.21 -68.69 -81.40
C SER A 190 19.32 -70.19 -81.64
N ALA A 191 18.79 -71.02 -80.73
CA ALA A 191 18.75 -72.47 -80.91
C ALA A 191 17.95 -72.91 -82.15
N GLN A 192 16.79 -72.29 -82.39
CA GLN A 192 15.98 -72.53 -83.59
C GLN A 192 16.72 -72.14 -84.87
N VAL A 193 17.40 -70.98 -84.89
CA VAL A 193 18.20 -70.54 -86.03
C VAL A 193 19.33 -71.53 -86.29
N HIS A 194 20.06 -71.95 -85.25
CA HIS A 194 21.09 -72.97 -85.37
C HIS A 194 20.54 -74.28 -85.95
N MET A 195 19.43 -74.81 -85.41
CA MET A 195 18.80 -76.02 -85.94
C MET A 195 18.34 -75.86 -87.40
N ASN A 196 17.75 -74.72 -87.75
CA ASN A 196 17.31 -74.44 -89.12
C ASN A 196 18.50 -74.37 -90.09
N VAL A 197 19.60 -73.73 -89.70
CA VAL A 197 20.83 -73.66 -90.50
C VAL A 197 21.43 -75.06 -90.67
N THR A 198 21.53 -75.85 -89.59
CA THR A 198 22.01 -77.23 -89.66
C THR A 198 21.14 -78.06 -90.60
N ARG A 199 19.81 -77.96 -90.51
CA ARG A 199 18.89 -78.65 -91.41
C ARG A 199 19.08 -78.24 -92.87
N MET A 200 19.25 -76.94 -93.15
CA MET A 200 19.53 -76.47 -94.52
C MET A 200 20.87 -77.00 -95.04
N LEU A 201 21.90 -77.07 -94.19
CA LEU A 201 23.20 -77.65 -94.57
C LEU A 201 23.09 -79.16 -94.85
N GLU A 202 22.37 -79.91 -94.02
CA GLU A 202 22.09 -81.33 -94.28
C GLU A 202 21.31 -81.54 -95.57
N GLU A 203 20.31 -80.69 -95.86
CA GLU A 203 19.56 -80.73 -97.12
C GLU A 203 20.48 -80.47 -98.33
N VAL A 204 21.43 -79.53 -98.22
CA VAL A 204 22.43 -79.25 -99.26
C VAL A 204 23.42 -80.41 -99.42
N ASP A 205 23.95 -80.97 -98.34
CA ASP A 205 24.87 -82.11 -98.38
C ASP A 205 24.21 -83.33 -99.04
N ASN A 206 22.98 -83.66 -98.64
CA ASN A 206 22.22 -84.74 -99.27
C ASN A 206 21.95 -84.47 -100.76
N ALA A 207 21.66 -83.22 -101.15
CA ALA A 207 21.46 -82.84 -102.54
C ALA A 207 22.76 -83.00 -103.37
N MET A 208 23.90 -82.58 -102.81
CA MET A 208 25.21 -82.74 -103.45
C MET A 208 25.60 -84.21 -103.56
N GLU A 209 25.38 -85.01 -102.51
CA GLU A 209 25.67 -86.45 -102.53
C GLU A 209 24.86 -87.16 -103.61
N ASN A 210 23.57 -86.83 -103.74
CA ASN A 210 22.73 -87.32 -104.82
C ASN A 210 23.27 -86.94 -106.21
N GLN A 211 23.71 -85.69 -106.40
CA GLN A 211 24.32 -85.26 -107.66
C GLN A 211 25.65 -85.97 -107.97
N VAL A 212 26.51 -86.18 -106.97
CA VAL A 212 27.77 -86.92 -107.12
C VAL A 212 27.49 -88.38 -107.47
N ASN A 213 26.51 -89.02 -106.83
CA ASN A 213 26.10 -90.38 -107.15
C ASN A 213 25.54 -90.49 -108.57
N GLN A 214 24.75 -89.51 -109.01
CA GLN A 214 24.29 -89.42 -110.41
C GLN A 214 25.46 -89.28 -111.38
N LEU A 215 26.44 -88.42 -111.10
CA LEU A 215 27.65 -88.28 -111.93
C LEU A 215 28.49 -89.57 -111.98
N ARG A 216 28.63 -90.28 -110.86
CA ARG A 216 29.32 -91.59 -110.80
C ARG A 216 28.60 -92.63 -111.64
N ALA A 217 27.26 -92.70 -111.55
CA ALA A 217 26.45 -93.60 -112.36
C ALA A 217 26.58 -93.28 -113.86
N LEU A 218 26.56 -91.99 -114.23
CA LEU A 218 26.78 -91.53 -115.61
C LEU A 218 28.17 -91.93 -116.11
N ARG A 219 29.21 -91.78 -115.27
CA ARG A 219 30.57 -92.18 -115.61
C ARG A 219 30.70 -93.70 -115.79
N GLN A 220 30.04 -94.50 -114.96
CA GLN A 220 30.02 -95.96 -115.13
C GLN A 220 29.35 -96.38 -116.44
N GLN A 221 28.25 -95.72 -116.83
CA GLN A 221 27.61 -95.93 -118.13
C GLN A 221 28.53 -95.56 -119.30
N LEU A 222 29.25 -94.45 -119.20
CA LEU A 222 30.22 -94.00 -120.21
C LEU A 222 31.47 -94.89 -120.29
N SER A 223 31.88 -95.56 -119.21
CA SER A 223 33.00 -96.51 -119.21
C SER A 223 32.64 -97.93 -119.68
N ALA A 224 31.35 -98.19 -119.89
CA ALA A 224 30.82 -99.47 -120.38
C ALA A 224 30.46 -99.44 -121.89
N GLN A 225 30.83 -98.34 -122.58
CA GLN A 225 30.81 -98.20 -124.04
C GLN A 225 32.25 -98.14 -124.57
#